data_AF-A0A416Z6Q9-F1
#
_entry.id   AF-A0A416Z6Q9-F1
#
_cell.length_a   1.000
_cell.length_b   1.000
_cell.length_c   1.000
_cell.angle_alpha   90.00
_cell.angle_beta   90.00
_cell.angle_gamma   90.00
#
_symmetry.space_group_name_H-M   'P 1'
#
loop_
_entity.id
_entity.type
_entity.pdbx_description
1 polymer ?
#
loop_
_entity_poly.entity_id
_entity_poly.type
_entity_poly.pdbx_seq_one_letter_code
_entity_poly.pdbx_strand_id
1 'polypeptide(L)'
;MTMNPFEQNEHLLHFLTSQVEREVIDYIRQEIQHDAPESVPTADELLTFFQFPDEPTELDTYQQMLATDKLLEYAEISLRTLCDLIRYQQLKELGIVHSAKEFIQLFHPNEQEDTP
;
A
#
# COMPACT_ATOMS: atom_id res chain seq x y z
N MET A 1 27.49 19.12 -6.41
CA MET A 1 26.21 19.17 -5.68
C MET A 1 25.72 17.75 -5.57
N THR A 2 25.68 17.19 -4.37
CA THR A 2 25.02 15.91 -4.09
C THR A 2 23.51 16.17 -4.21
N MET A 3 22.86 15.60 -5.23
CA MET A 3 21.41 15.70 -5.38
C MET A 3 20.73 15.06 -4.18
N ASN A 4 19.58 15.60 -3.78
CA ASN A 4 18.79 14.98 -2.73
C ASN A 4 18.37 13.57 -3.20
N PRO A 5 18.50 12.52 -2.38
CA PRO A 5 18.05 11.17 -2.74
C PRO A 5 16.59 11.12 -3.24
N PHE A 6 15.75 12.05 -2.77
CA PHE A 6 14.37 12.21 -3.24
C PHE A 6 14.29 12.80 -4.66
N GLU A 7 15.16 13.73 -5.04
CA GLU A 7 15.25 14.28 -6.41
C GLU A 7 15.80 13.26 -7.42
N GLN A 8 16.53 12.24 -6.97
CA GLN A 8 16.96 11.13 -7.84
C GLN A 8 15.85 10.10 -8.08
N ASN A 9 14.80 10.13 -7.27
CA ASN A 9 13.70 9.18 -7.27
C ASN A 9 12.38 9.81 -7.77
N GLU A 10 12.45 10.77 -8.70
CA GLU A 10 11.28 11.40 -9.34
C GLU A 10 10.31 10.36 -9.92
N HIS A 11 10.81 9.23 -10.43
CA HIS A 11 9.98 8.12 -10.89
C HIS A 11 9.21 7.43 -9.76
N LEU A 12 9.84 7.25 -8.59
CA LEU A 12 9.19 6.69 -7.40
C LEU A 12 8.15 7.67 -6.86
N LEU A 13 8.48 8.96 -6.78
CA LEU A 13 7.54 10.00 -6.36
C LEU A 13 6.33 10.12 -7.29
N HIS A 14 6.53 10.11 -8.61
CA HIS A 14 5.45 10.13 -9.60
C HIS A 14 4.59 8.86 -9.55
N PHE A 15 5.21 7.69 -9.37
CA PHE A 15 4.50 6.44 -9.16
C PHE A 15 3.59 6.51 -7.92
N LEU A 16 4.13 7.01 -6.80
CA LEU A 16 3.40 7.16 -5.54
C LEU A 16 2.30 8.23 -5.55
N THR A 17 2.25 9.10 -6.56
CA THR A 17 1.32 10.24 -6.57
C THR A 17 0.27 10.17 -7.67
N SER A 18 0.46 9.37 -8.73
CA SER A 18 -0.38 9.49 -9.95
C SER A 18 -1.65 8.62 -9.98
N GLN A 19 -1.82 7.64 -9.09
CA GLN A 19 -2.94 6.68 -9.17
C GLN A 19 -3.49 6.18 -7.81
N VAL A 20 -2.96 6.65 -6.68
CA VAL A 20 -3.19 6.00 -5.37
C VAL A 20 -4.65 6.00 -4.94
N GLU A 21 -5.41 7.07 -5.18
CA GLU A 21 -6.83 7.09 -4.77
C GLU A 21 -7.62 5.93 -5.39
N ARG A 22 -7.46 5.69 -6.70
CA ARG A 22 -8.19 4.62 -7.37
C ARG A 22 -7.69 3.24 -6.96
N GLU A 23 -6.38 3.09 -6.80
CA GLU A 23 -5.77 1.85 -6.35
C GLU A 23 -6.23 1.47 -4.93
N VAL A 24 -6.28 2.43 -4.00
CA VAL A 24 -6.79 2.24 -2.64
C VAL A 24 -8.25 1.78 -2.67
N ILE A 25 -9.09 2.43 -3.47
CA ILE A 25 -10.52 2.08 -3.58
C ILE A 25 -10.70 0.69 -4.19
N ASP A 26 -9.96 0.38 -5.26
CA ASP A 26 -10.03 -0.94 -5.90
C ASP A 26 -9.53 -2.04 -4.95
N TYR A 27 -8.44 -1.80 -4.21
CA TYR A 27 -7.93 -2.72 -3.19
C TYR A 27 -8.97 -2.99 -2.10
N ILE A 28 -9.54 -1.94 -1.49
CA ILE A 28 -10.53 -2.08 -0.41
C ILE A 28 -11.74 -2.89 -0.90
N ARG A 29 -12.23 -2.60 -2.11
CA ARG A 29 -13.37 -3.34 -2.68
C ARG A 29 -13.02 -4.80 -2.94
N GLN A 30 -11.82 -5.09 -3.44
CA GLN A 30 -11.37 -6.45 -3.69
C GLN A 30 -11.24 -7.25 -2.39
N GLU A 31 -10.69 -6.66 -1.33
CA GLU A 31 -10.53 -7.30 -0.03
C GLU A 31 -11.88 -7.55 0.65
N ILE A 32 -12.78 -6.56 0.65
CA ILE A 32 -14.15 -6.75 1.16
C ILE A 32 -14.90 -7.78 0.33
N GLN A 33 -14.71 -7.81 -0.99
CA GLN A 33 -15.33 -8.81 -1.86
C GLN A 33 -14.87 -10.24 -1.53
N HIS A 34 -13.63 -10.39 -1.05
CA HIS A 34 -13.09 -11.68 -0.62
C HIS A 34 -13.67 -12.13 0.72
N ASP A 35 -13.66 -11.25 1.72
CA ASP A 35 -14.02 -11.60 3.11
C ASP A 35 -15.54 -11.46 3.41
N ALA A 36 -16.20 -10.50 2.78
CA ALA A 36 -17.59 -10.09 3.03
C ALA A 36 -18.31 -9.66 1.73
N PRO A 37 -18.58 -10.59 0.79
CA PRO A 37 -19.10 -10.28 -0.55
C PRO A 37 -20.43 -9.54 -0.58
N GLU A 38 -21.28 -9.72 0.43
CA GLU A 38 -22.59 -9.08 0.55
C GLU A 38 -22.50 -7.63 1.08
N SER A 39 -21.30 -7.17 1.45
CA SER A 39 -21.07 -5.86 2.09
C SER A 39 -20.20 -4.94 1.24
N VAL A 40 -19.87 -5.32 0.00
CA VAL A 40 -18.99 -4.54 -0.89
C VAL A 40 -19.65 -3.22 -1.28
N PRO A 41 -19.09 -2.07 -0.88
CA PRO A 41 -19.63 -0.80 -1.32
C PRO A 41 -19.22 -0.46 -2.75
N THR A 42 -19.91 0.51 -3.33
CA THR A 42 -19.51 1.10 -4.60
C THR A 42 -18.24 1.95 -4.43
N ALA A 43 -17.53 2.19 -5.55
CA ALA A 43 -16.35 3.05 -5.53
C ALA A 43 -16.70 4.50 -5.11
N ASP A 44 -17.86 5.01 -5.55
CA ASP A 44 -18.30 6.38 -5.25
C ASP A 44 -18.68 6.56 -3.77
N GLU A 45 -19.31 5.56 -3.15
CA GLU A 45 -19.61 5.58 -1.70
C GLU A 45 -18.32 5.59 -0.87
N LEU A 46 -17.32 4.78 -1.25
CA LEU A 46 -16.02 4.76 -0.57
C LEU A 46 -15.26 6.08 -0.76
N LEU A 47 -15.23 6.61 -1.99
CA LEU A 47 -14.59 7.89 -2.28
C LEU A 47 -15.22 9.01 -1.45
N THR A 48 -16.55 9.07 -1.43
CA THR A 48 -17.28 10.09 -0.66
C THR A 48 -17.00 9.94 0.84
N PHE A 49 -17.05 8.71 1.36
CA PHE A 49 -16.78 8.42 2.78
C PHE A 49 -15.37 8.85 3.20
N PHE A 50 -14.34 8.58 2.40
CA PHE A 50 -12.97 8.96 2.74
C PHE A 50 -12.68 10.45 2.53
N GLN A 51 -13.34 11.10 1.56
CA GLN A 51 -13.19 12.55 1.34
C GLN A 51 -13.88 13.36 2.43
N PHE A 52 -15.04 12.89 2.93
CA PHE A 52 -15.88 13.60 3.88
C PHE A 52 -16.26 12.70 5.08
N PRO A 53 -15.30 12.28 5.91
CA PRO A 53 -15.54 11.29 6.97
C PRO A 53 -16.49 11.78 8.09
N ASP A 54 -16.63 13.10 8.24
CA ASP A 54 -17.53 13.72 9.23
C ASP A 54 -18.95 13.96 8.69
N GLU A 55 -19.21 13.72 7.39
CA GLU A 55 -20.51 13.91 6.76
C GLU A 55 -21.39 12.64 6.83
N PRO A 56 -22.72 12.77 6.73
CA PRO A 56 -23.60 11.61 6.58
C PRO A 56 -23.18 10.75 5.40
N THR A 57 -23.16 9.43 5.60
CA THR A 57 -22.74 8.45 4.59
C THR A 57 -23.85 7.43 4.33
N GLU A 58 -23.88 6.91 3.10
CA GLU A 58 -24.77 5.82 2.68
C GLU A 58 -24.26 4.45 3.17
N LEU A 59 -23.01 4.38 3.62
CA LEU A 59 -22.43 3.16 4.19
C LEU A 59 -23.05 2.85 5.55
N ASP A 60 -23.47 1.59 5.75
CA ASP A 60 -23.83 1.15 7.09
C ASP A 60 -22.60 1.07 8.02
N THR A 61 -22.82 0.94 9.33
CA THR A 61 -21.73 0.90 10.32
C THR A 61 -20.74 -0.23 10.08
N TYR A 62 -21.19 -1.37 9.55
CA TYR A 62 -20.33 -2.50 9.28
C TYR A 62 -19.45 -2.23 8.05
N GLN A 63 -20.01 -1.67 6.99
CA GLN A 63 -19.27 -1.25 5.80
C GLN A 63 -18.25 -0.16 6.11
N GLN A 64 -18.58 0.82 6.95
CA GLN A 64 -17.64 1.85 7.41
C GLN A 64 -16.46 1.23 8.17
N MET A 65 -16.72 0.27 9.06
CA MET A 65 -15.70 -0.42 9.81
C MET A 65 -14.76 -1.21 8.88
N LEU A 66 -15.32 -1.99 7.94
CA LEU A 66 -14.52 -2.75 6.96
C LEU A 66 -13.70 -1.83 6.05
N ALA A 67 -14.30 -0.76 5.53
CA ALA A 67 -13.61 0.18 4.65
C ALA A 67 -12.43 0.86 5.38
N THR A 68 -12.63 1.26 6.64
CA THR A 68 -11.58 1.87 7.45
C THR A 68 -10.47 0.87 7.77
N ASP A 69 -10.82 -0.36 8.16
CA ASP A 69 -9.86 -1.42 8.47
C ASP A 69 -8.96 -1.72 7.25
N LYS A 70 -9.56 -1.91 6.07
CA LYS A 70 -8.83 -2.18 4.83
C LYS A 70 -8.00 -0.98 4.34
N LEU A 71 -8.45 0.26 4.59
CA LEU A 71 -7.63 1.45 4.33
C LEU A 71 -6.37 1.46 5.21
N LEU A 72 -6.49 1.14 6.49
CA LEU A 72 -5.36 1.07 7.41
C LEU A 72 -4.40 -0.05 7.05
N GLU A 73 -4.93 -1.22 6.67
CA GLU A 73 -4.14 -2.35 6.16
C GLU A 73 -3.34 -1.95 4.90
N TYR A 74 -4.00 -1.33 3.92
CA TYR A 74 -3.32 -0.83 2.71
C TYR A 74 -2.21 0.17 3.05
N ALA A 75 -2.49 1.11 3.96
CA ALA A 75 -1.53 2.12 4.38
C ALA A 75 -0.30 1.49 5.06
N GLU A 76 -0.50 0.48 5.90
CA GLU A 76 0.59 -0.24 6.56
C GLU A 76 1.45 -1.00 5.55
N ILE A 77 0.81 -1.78 4.66
CA ILE A 77 1.50 -2.54 3.61
C ILE A 77 2.30 -1.59 2.73
N SER A 78 1.65 -0.53 2.22
CA SER A 78 2.29 0.45 1.34
C SER A 78 3.48 1.14 1.99
N LEU A 79 3.36 1.54 3.26
CA LEU A 79 4.45 2.16 4.00
C LEU A 79 5.62 1.19 4.21
N ARG A 80 5.33 -0.07 4.57
CA ARG A 80 6.33 -1.12 4.77
C ARG A 80 7.08 -1.40 3.48
N THR A 81 6.35 -1.61 2.38
CA THR A 81 6.92 -1.82 1.04
C THR A 81 7.78 -0.64 0.61
N LEU A 82 7.32 0.59 0.81
CA LEU A 82 8.12 1.78 0.48
C LEU A 82 9.42 1.83 1.29
N CYS A 83 9.35 1.56 2.60
CA CYS A 83 10.54 1.52 3.45
C CYS A 83 11.54 0.44 2.99
N ASP A 84 11.04 -0.72 2.57
CA ASP A 84 11.88 -1.81 2.06
C ASP A 84 12.50 -1.47 0.70
N LEU A 85 11.76 -0.81 -0.20
CA LEU A 85 12.30 -0.34 -1.47
C LEU A 85 13.44 0.66 -1.26
N ILE A 86 13.26 1.63 -0.36
CA ILE A 86 14.31 2.60 0.00
C ILE A 86 15.52 1.89 0.60
N ARG A 87 15.30 0.98 1.55
CA ARG A 87 16.38 0.22 2.19
C ARG A 87 17.14 -0.65 1.19
N TYR A 88 16.43 -1.32 0.29
CA TYR A 88 17.02 -2.13 -0.77
C TYR A 88 17.89 -1.28 -1.71
N GLN A 89 17.39 -0.12 -2.16
CA GLN A 89 18.16 0.80 -3.00
C GLN A 89 19.46 1.24 -2.31
N GLN A 90 19.39 1.66 -1.05
CA GLN A 90 20.56 2.09 -0.27
C GLN A 90 21.59 0.96 -0.09
N LEU A 91 21.16 -0.25 0.26
CA LEU A 91 22.06 -1.39 0.44
C LEU A 91 22.70 -1.84 -0.89
N LYS A 92 21.96 -1.71 -1.99
CA LYS A 92 22.47 -2.00 -3.33
C LYS A 92 23.53 -1.00 -3.77
N GLU A 93 23.33 0.29 -3.51
CA GLU A 93 24.33 1.33 -3.78
C GLU A 93 25.62 1.12 -2.98
N LEU A 94 25.51 0.60 -1.76
CA LEU A 94 26.65 0.24 -0.91
C LEU A 94 27.31 -1.10 -1.29
N GLY A 95 26.76 -1.84 -2.26
CA GLY A 95 27.26 -3.17 -2.66
C GLY A 95 27.03 -4.27 -1.62
N ILE A 96 26.12 -4.07 -0.67
CA ILE A 96 25.81 -5.02 0.40
C ILE A 96 24.89 -6.13 -0.13
N VAL A 97 23.95 -5.78 -1.00
CA VAL A 97 23.05 -6.72 -1.68
C VAL A 97 23.05 -6.47 -3.19
N HIS A 98 22.91 -7.53 -3.97
CA HIS A 98 22.93 -7.47 -5.44
C HIS A 98 21.58 -7.82 -6.07
N SER A 99 20.67 -8.42 -5.29
CA SER A 99 19.35 -8.84 -5.73
C SER A 99 18.29 -8.67 -4.65
N ALA A 100 17.02 -8.63 -5.06
CA ALA A 100 15.89 -8.65 -4.14
C ALA A 100 15.87 -9.93 -3.30
N LYS A 101 16.35 -11.07 -3.84
CA LYS A 101 16.44 -12.33 -3.09
C LYS A 101 17.38 -12.23 -1.88
N GLU A 102 18.56 -11.64 -2.08
CA GLU A 102 19.51 -11.40 -0.99
C GLU A 102 18.93 -10.45 0.06
N PHE A 103 18.21 -9.41 -0.37
CA PHE A 103 17.53 -8.49 0.53
C PHE A 103 16.45 -9.19 1.37
N ILE A 104 15.56 -9.95 0.73
CA ILE A 104 14.49 -10.70 1.41
C ILE A 104 15.11 -11.71 2.40
N GLN A 105 16.18 -12.41 2.04
CA GLN A 105 16.86 -13.32 2.97
C GLN A 105 17.42 -12.62 4.22
N LEU A 106 17.87 -11.37 4.10
CA LEU A 106 18.42 -10.61 5.21
C LEU A 106 17.34 -10.00 6.12
N PHE A 107 16.23 -9.52 5.56
CA PHE A 107 15.22 -8.74 6.29
C PHE A 107 13.88 -9.45 6.48
N HIS A 108 13.50 -10.34 5.57
CA HIS A 108 12.22 -11.07 5.55
C HIS A 108 12.42 -12.57 5.33
N PRO A 109 13.23 -13.26 6.17
CA PRO A 109 13.61 -14.66 5.94
C PRO A 109 12.42 -15.64 5.92
N ASN A 110 11.27 -15.22 6.48
CA ASN A 110 10.04 -16.00 6.53
C ASN A 110 9.18 -15.85 5.25
N GLU A 111 9.46 -14.87 4.40
CA GLU A 111 8.71 -14.61 3.15
C GLU A 111 9.35 -15.30 1.93
N GLN A 112 10.21 -16.29 2.15
CA GLN A 112 10.82 -17.04 1.07
C GLN A 112 9.77 -17.91 0.37
N GLU A 113 9.77 -17.91 -0.98
CA GLU A 113 8.93 -18.78 -1.84
C GLU A 113 9.19 -20.30 -1.65
N ASP A 114 10.02 -20.69 -0.68
CA ASP A 114 10.40 -22.08 -0.35
C ASP A 114 9.63 -22.65 0.86
N THR A 115 8.50 -22.08 1.27
CA THR A 115 7.53 -22.80 2.12
C THR A 115 6.73 -23.80 1.27
N PRO A 116 6.81 -25.13 1.55
CA PRO A 116 6.10 -26.15 0.78
C PRO A 116 4.57 -26.08 0.94
#